data_AF-A0A7X0RGG4-F1
#
_entry.id   AF-A0A7X0RGG4-F1
#
_cell.length_a   1.000
_cell.length_b   1.000
_cell.length_c   1.000
_cell.angle_alpha   90.00
_cell.angle_beta   90.00
_cell.angle_gamma   90.00
#
_symmetry.space_group_name_H-M   'P 1'
#
loop_
_entity.id
_entity.type
_entity.pdbx_description
1 polymer ?
#
loop_
_entity_poly.entity_id
_entity_poly.type
_entity_poly.pdbx_seq_one_letter_code
_entity_poly.pdbx_strand_id
1 'polypeptide(L)'
;MTATPSRSTTGMPGALHALALVLDASPTAGVPLGNWRWVVRQRLAVLRDLLVVEGEHPEDGWLAARGGAALRERNTLLTRMSRLAPRVLEDPDLGAVRADLRRLLLDVTHHVQRLHDLAYDAVELELGGSE
;
A
#
# COMPACT_ATOMS: atom_id res chain seq x y z
N MET A 1 2.56 32.47 14.56
CA MET A 1 2.01 31.12 14.79
C MET A 1 1.69 30.50 13.43
N THR A 2 2.67 29.86 12.81
CA THR A 2 2.52 29.11 11.56
C THR A 2 2.25 27.65 11.92
N ALA A 3 1.04 27.18 11.63
CA ALA A 3 0.71 25.77 11.77
C ALA A 3 1.54 24.97 10.75
N THR A 4 2.41 24.10 11.24
CA THR A 4 3.13 23.11 10.42
C THR A 4 2.11 22.10 9.89
N PRO A 5 1.94 21.94 8.57
CA PRO A 5 1.07 20.89 8.06
C PRO A 5 1.69 19.52 8.39
N SER A 6 0.92 18.70 9.08
CA SER A 6 1.28 17.35 9.52
C SER A 6 1.70 16.48 8.32
N ARG A 7 2.94 15.99 8.33
CA ARG A 7 3.57 15.16 7.28
C ARG A 7 3.02 13.73 7.15
N SER A 8 1.84 13.42 7.67
CA SER A 8 1.34 12.03 7.71
C SER A 8 0.51 11.62 6.49
N THR A 9 0.19 12.53 5.57
CA THR A 9 -0.77 12.26 4.47
C THR A 9 -0.11 11.91 3.13
N THR A 10 1.21 12.12 2.98
CA THR A 10 1.89 12.05 1.67
C THR A 10 2.57 10.70 1.38
N GLY A 11 2.66 9.81 2.36
CA GLY A 11 3.35 8.51 2.25
C GLY A 11 2.43 7.30 2.17
N MET A 12 3.04 6.10 2.20
CA MET A 12 2.35 4.81 2.16
C MET A 12 1.15 4.67 3.13
N PRO A 13 1.22 5.11 4.41
CA PRO A 13 0.07 5.06 5.31
C PRO A 13 -1.11 5.93 4.86
N GLY A 14 -0.83 7.13 4.32
CA GLY A 14 -1.85 8.03 3.79
C GLY A 14 -2.55 7.46 2.56
N ALA A 15 -1.79 6.80 1.66
CA ALA A 15 -2.35 6.14 0.48
C ALA A 15 -3.22 4.92 0.84
N LEU A 16 -2.78 4.10 1.81
CA LEU A 16 -3.57 2.98 2.34
C LEU A 16 -4.88 3.47 2.96
N HIS A 17 -4.81 4.49 3.81
CA HIS A 17 -5.99 5.07 4.44
C HIS A 17 -6.96 5.68 3.41
N ALA A 18 -6.43 6.43 2.44
CA ALA A 18 -7.26 7.02 1.38
C ALA A 18 -7.97 5.97 0.51
N LEU A 19 -7.30 4.83 0.21
CA LEU A 19 -7.94 3.73 -0.50
C LEU A 19 -9.01 3.06 0.37
N ALA A 20 -8.74 2.82 1.66
CA ALA A 20 -9.71 2.25 2.60
C ALA A 20 -11.01 3.06 2.65
N LEU A 21 -10.89 4.38 2.83
CA LEU A 21 -12.04 5.30 2.90
C LEU A 21 -12.93 5.21 1.66
N VAL A 22 -12.33 5.17 0.47
CA VAL A 22 -13.09 5.10 -0.79
C VAL A 22 -13.77 3.73 -0.95
N LEU A 23 -13.14 2.65 -0.52
CA LEU A 23 -13.74 1.31 -0.56
C LEU A 23 -14.94 1.19 0.39
N ASP A 24 -14.92 1.91 1.52
CA ASP A 24 -16.00 1.89 2.50
C ASP A 24 -17.18 2.81 2.12
N ALA A 25 -16.91 3.88 1.37
CA ALA A 25 -17.92 4.81 0.84
C ALA A 25 -18.75 4.25 -0.34
N SER A 26 -19.17 2.98 -0.27
CA SER A 26 -19.86 2.20 -1.31
C SER A 26 -20.84 3.03 -2.17
N PRO A 27 -20.89 2.84 -3.51
CA PRO A 27 -21.84 3.53 -4.41
C PRO A 27 -23.32 3.40 -4.02
N THR A 28 -23.66 2.37 -3.25
CA THR A 28 -25.00 2.16 -2.67
C THR A 28 -25.46 3.35 -1.81
N ALA A 29 -24.53 4.20 -1.34
CA ALA A 29 -24.78 5.39 -0.55
C ALA A 29 -24.96 6.68 -1.39
N GLY A 30 -25.29 6.56 -2.69
CA GLY A 30 -25.63 7.71 -3.55
C GLY A 30 -24.45 8.30 -4.35
N VAL A 31 -23.28 7.68 -4.32
CA VAL A 31 -22.15 8.06 -5.21
C VAL A 31 -22.36 7.42 -6.59
N PRO A 32 -22.32 8.19 -7.70
CA PRO A 32 -22.40 7.61 -9.04
C PRO A 32 -21.31 6.55 -9.23
N LEU A 33 -21.69 5.35 -9.68
CA LEU A 33 -20.79 4.21 -9.83
C LEU A 33 -19.54 4.54 -10.65
N GLY A 34 -19.69 5.28 -11.75
CA GLY A 34 -18.57 5.72 -12.58
C GLY A 34 -17.57 6.59 -11.82
N ASN A 35 -18.05 7.48 -10.96
CA ASN A 35 -17.20 8.32 -10.13
C ASN A 35 -16.44 7.48 -9.10
N TRP A 36 -17.12 6.55 -8.42
CA TRP A 36 -16.46 5.65 -7.47
C TRP A 36 -15.35 4.82 -8.13
N ARG A 37 -15.63 4.21 -9.30
CA ARG A 37 -14.65 3.42 -10.05
C ARG A 37 -13.42 4.23 -10.41
N TRP A 38 -13.62 5.46 -10.86
CA TRP A 38 -12.53 6.37 -11.21
C TRP A 38 -11.69 6.74 -9.99
N VAL A 39 -12.32 7.11 -8.86
CA VAL A 39 -11.60 7.46 -7.63
C VAL A 39 -10.80 6.27 -7.10
N VAL A 40 -11.39 5.06 -7.06
CA VAL A 40 -10.66 3.84 -6.68
C VAL A 40 -9.45 3.62 -7.58
N ARG A 41 -9.60 3.80 -8.89
CA ARG A 41 -8.50 3.64 -9.86
C ARG A 41 -7.35 4.61 -9.60
N GLN A 42 -7.65 5.87 -9.28
CA GLN A 42 -6.67 6.89 -8.93
C GLN A 42 -5.92 6.52 -7.64
N ARG A 43 -6.64 6.12 -6.58
CA ARG A 43 -6.02 5.71 -5.31
C ARG A 43 -5.14 4.47 -5.48
N LEU A 44 -5.58 3.50 -6.30
CA LEU A 44 -4.79 2.32 -6.62
C LEU A 44 -3.51 2.67 -7.39
N ALA A 45 -3.55 3.66 -8.29
CA ALA A 45 -2.36 4.14 -9.00
C ALA A 45 -1.35 4.78 -8.05
N VAL A 46 -1.79 5.66 -7.14
CA VAL A 46 -0.93 6.26 -6.12
C VAL A 46 -0.27 5.19 -5.23
N LEU A 47 -1.05 4.19 -4.78
CA LEU A 47 -0.52 3.10 -3.97
C LEU A 47 0.55 2.30 -4.73
N ARG A 48 0.35 2.10 -6.04
CA ARG A 48 1.27 1.35 -6.90
C ARG A 48 2.59 2.10 -7.01
N ASP A 49 2.52 3.39 -7.28
CA ASP A 49 3.71 4.22 -7.52
C ASP A 49 4.56 4.28 -6.24
N LEU A 50 3.94 4.35 -5.06
CA LEU A 50 4.62 4.24 -3.77
C LEU A 50 5.30 2.88 -3.56
N LEU A 51 4.61 1.77 -3.91
CA LEU A 51 5.21 0.42 -3.84
C LEU A 51 6.35 0.23 -4.85
N VAL A 52 6.36 0.95 -5.97
CA VAL A 52 7.49 0.90 -6.92
C VAL A 52 8.70 1.61 -6.31
N VAL A 53 8.51 2.81 -5.78
CA VAL A 53 9.58 3.64 -5.18
C VAL A 53 10.16 3.01 -3.91
N GLU A 54 9.36 2.31 -3.11
CA GLU A 54 9.83 1.54 -1.93
C GLU A 54 11.01 0.61 -2.30
N GLY A 55 11.03 0.11 -3.53
CA GLY A 55 12.08 -0.79 -3.99
C GLY A 55 13.37 -0.19 -4.47
N GLU A 56 13.43 1.13 -4.61
CA GLU A 56 14.59 1.83 -5.15
C GLU A 56 15.59 2.23 -4.06
N HIS A 57 15.21 2.11 -2.77
CA HIS A 57 16.05 2.42 -1.62
C HIS A 57 16.38 1.18 -0.77
N PRO A 58 17.22 0.25 -1.28
CA PRO A 58 17.80 -0.78 -0.43
C PRO A 58 18.97 -0.13 0.34
N GLU A 59 18.65 0.64 1.37
CA GLU A 59 19.69 1.06 2.31
C GLU A 59 20.25 -0.21 2.96
N ASP A 60 21.55 -0.40 2.77
CA ASP A 60 22.44 -1.43 3.28
C ASP A 60 22.30 -2.85 2.68
N GLY A 61 23.34 -3.25 1.94
CA GLY A 61 23.57 -4.60 1.42
C GLY A 61 23.54 -5.73 2.46
N TRP A 62 23.37 -5.41 3.76
CA TRP A 62 23.06 -6.34 4.84
C TRP A 62 21.61 -6.87 4.76
N LEU A 63 20.67 -6.11 4.19
CA LEU A 63 19.31 -6.55 3.89
C LEU A 63 19.22 -7.49 2.67
N ALA A 64 20.29 -7.75 1.90
CA ALA A 64 20.20 -8.52 0.65
C ALA A 64 19.67 -9.96 0.83
N ALA A 65 19.91 -10.61 1.98
CA ALA A 65 19.43 -11.97 2.26
C ALA A 65 17.95 -12.02 2.74
N ARG A 66 17.48 -10.99 3.47
CA ARG A 66 16.09 -10.87 3.97
C ARG A 66 15.18 -10.10 3.01
N GLY A 67 15.73 -9.14 2.28
CA GLY A 67 15.10 -8.31 1.26
C GLY A 67 14.65 -9.11 0.04
N GLY A 68 15.23 -10.29 -0.24
CA GLY A 68 14.76 -11.16 -1.30
C GLY A 68 13.31 -11.64 -1.11
N ALA A 69 12.88 -11.89 0.13
CA ALA A 69 11.50 -12.29 0.42
C ALA A 69 10.54 -11.10 0.32
N ALA A 70 10.92 -9.95 0.90
CA ALA A 70 10.14 -8.71 0.81
C ALA A 70 9.97 -8.22 -0.64
N LEU A 71 11.04 -8.29 -1.45
CA LEU A 71 11.01 -7.95 -2.88
C LEU A 71 10.07 -8.86 -3.68
N ARG A 72 10.11 -10.18 -3.45
CA ARG A 72 9.19 -11.13 -4.11
C ARG A 72 7.75 -10.88 -3.70
N GLU A 73 7.51 -10.61 -2.43
CA GLU A 73 6.20 -10.24 -1.92
C GLU A 73 5.69 -8.96 -2.58
N ARG A 74 6.49 -7.89 -2.61
CA ARG A 74 6.13 -6.64 -3.28
C ARG A 74 5.79 -6.84 -4.75
N ASN A 75 6.59 -7.62 -5.48
CA ASN A 75 6.32 -7.93 -6.88
C ASN A 75 5.01 -8.73 -7.05
N THR A 76 4.68 -9.58 -6.09
CA THR A 76 3.38 -10.28 -6.05
C THR A 76 2.23 -9.30 -5.83
N LEU A 77 2.38 -8.34 -4.92
CA LEU A 77 1.40 -7.28 -4.68
C LEU A 77 1.19 -6.41 -5.93
N LEU A 78 2.28 -5.95 -6.56
CA LEU A 78 2.23 -5.17 -7.81
C LEU A 78 1.55 -5.93 -8.95
N THR A 79 1.80 -7.24 -9.06
CA THR A 79 1.12 -8.10 -10.04
C THR A 79 -0.38 -8.19 -9.76
N ARG A 80 -0.77 -8.40 -8.50
CA ARG A 80 -2.19 -8.43 -8.08
C ARG A 80 -2.89 -7.10 -8.35
N MET A 81 -2.25 -5.98 -8.03
CA MET A 81 -2.75 -4.64 -8.34
C MET A 81 -2.99 -4.43 -9.82
N SER A 82 -2.05 -4.86 -10.66
CA SER A 82 -2.16 -4.73 -12.12
C SER A 82 -3.33 -5.53 -12.69
N ARG A 83 -3.65 -6.69 -12.09
CA ARG A 83 -4.82 -7.50 -12.46
C ARG A 83 -6.15 -6.90 -11.98
N LEU A 84 -6.17 -6.25 -10.81
CA LEU A 84 -7.38 -5.64 -10.27
C LEU A 84 -7.71 -4.29 -10.92
N ALA A 85 -6.70 -3.56 -11.38
CA ALA A 85 -6.85 -2.25 -12.01
C ALA A 85 -7.91 -2.18 -13.15
N PRO A 86 -7.92 -3.06 -14.16
CA PRO A 86 -8.97 -3.06 -15.19
C PRO A 86 -10.32 -3.54 -14.64
N ARG A 87 -10.33 -4.53 -13.74
CA ARG A 87 -11.55 -5.06 -13.12
C ARG A 87 -12.35 -3.98 -12.37
N VAL A 88 -11.66 -3.01 -11.75
CA VAL A 88 -12.33 -1.86 -11.11
C VAL A 88 -13.24 -1.12 -12.09
N LEU A 89 -12.83 -0.97 -13.35
CA LEU A 89 -13.56 -0.19 -14.34
C LEU A 89 -14.70 -0.99 -14.99
N GLU A 90 -14.46 -2.29 -15.21
CA GLU A 90 -15.23 -3.10 -16.14
C GLU A 90 -16.10 -4.18 -15.47
N ASP A 91 -15.68 -4.70 -14.32
CA ASP A 91 -16.33 -5.86 -13.69
C ASP A 91 -17.73 -5.48 -13.16
N PRO A 92 -18.80 -6.19 -13.58
CA PRO A 92 -20.15 -5.92 -13.12
C PRO A 92 -20.36 -6.31 -11.65
N ASP A 93 -19.59 -7.28 -11.12
CA ASP A 93 -19.67 -7.66 -9.71
C ASP A 93 -18.80 -6.73 -8.84
N LEU A 94 -19.40 -5.59 -8.51
CA LEU A 94 -18.79 -4.59 -7.63
C LEU A 94 -18.45 -5.16 -6.23
N GLY A 95 -19.26 -6.10 -5.74
CA GLY A 95 -19.06 -6.72 -4.43
C GLY A 95 -17.77 -7.54 -4.39
N ALA A 96 -17.57 -8.37 -5.42
CA ALA A 96 -16.36 -9.17 -5.58
C ALA A 96 -15.12 -8.29 -5.76
N VAL A 97 -15.18 -7.27 -6.63
CA VAL A 97 -14.06 -6.33 -6.83
C VAL A 97 -13.67 -5.66 -5.51
N ARG A 98 -14.66 -5.18 -4.74
CA ARG A 98 -14.39 -4.52 -3.46
C ARG A 98 -13.79 -5.49 -2.44
N ALA A 99 -14.26 -6.72 -2.39
CA ALA A 99 -13.69 -7.74 -1.50
C ALA A 99 -12.22 -8.04 -1.85
N ASP A 100 -11.91 -8.17 -3.14
CA ASP A 100 -10.55 -8.40 -3.61
C ASP A 100 -9.63 -7.19 -3.33
N LEU A 101 -10.13 -5.96 -3.52
CA LEU A 101 -9.37 -4.75 -3.17
C LEU A 101 -9.11 -4.61 -1.67
N ARG A 102 -10.07 -5.00 -0.81
CA ARG A 102 -9.86 -5.01 0.65
C ARG A 102 -8.82 -6.03 1.07
N ARG A 103 -8.82 -7.23 0.47
CA ARG A 103 -7.78 -8.24 0.70
C ARG A 103 -6.42 -7.73 0.27
N LEU A 104 -6.33 -7.13 -0.92
CA LEU A 104 -5.10 -6.48 -1.39
C LEU A 104 -4.62 -5.40 -0.41
N LEU A 105 -5.52 -4.54 0.07
CA LEU A 105 -5.18 -3.48 1.02
C LEU A 105 -4.60 -4.05 2.32
N LEU A 106 -5.19 -5.13 2.84
CA LEU A 106 -4.69 -5.84 4.02
C LEU A 106 -3.29 -6.43 3.77
N ASP A 107 -3.09 -7.08 2.63
CA ASP A 107 -1.80 -7.66 2.25
C ASP A 107 -0.70 -6.58 2.16
N VAL A 108 -1.00 -5.42 1.56
CA VAL A 108 -0.06 -4.30 1.48
C VAL A 108 0.22 -3.71 2.87
N THR A 109 -0.80 -3.61 3.73
CA THR A 109 -0.62 -3.13 5.11
C THR A 109 0.32 -4.05 5.88
N HIS A 110 0.13 -5.36 5.78
CA HIS A 110 1.03 -6.33 6.42
C HIS A 110 2.45 -6.28 5.86
N HIS A 111 2.60 -6.06 4.56
CA HIS A 111 3.92 -5.90 3.94
C HIS A 111 4.67 -4.70 4.52
N VAL A 112 4.00 -3.54 4.60
CA VAL A 112 4.57 -2.32 5.16
C VAL A 112 4.90 -2.49 6.65
N GLN A 113 4.04 -3.15 7.42
CA GLN A 113 4.32 -3.45 8.82
C GLN A 113 5.57 -4.31 8.97
N ARG A 114 5.69 -5.40 8.19
CA ARG A 114 6.88 -6.25 8.21
C ARG A 114 8.16 -5.49 7.87
N LEU A 115 8.11 -4.55 6.92
CA LEU A 115 9.26 -3.73 6.58
C LEU A 115 9.69 -2.84 7.75
N HIS A 116 8.73 -2.21 8.43
CA HIS A 116 9.03 -1.43 9.63
C HIS A 116 9.61 -2.31 10.75
N ASP A 117 9.01 -3.48 11.00
CA ASP A 117 9.49 -4.42 12.03
C ASP A 117 10.95 -4.83 11.75
N LEU A 118 11.28 -5.16 10.50
CA LEU A 118 12.64 -5.49 10.07
C LEU A 118 13.63 -4.32 10.25
N ALA A 119 13.19 -3.09 10.00
CA ALA A 119 14.01 -1.90 10.21
C ALA A 119 14.27 -1.63 11.70
N TYR A 120 13.29 -1.87 12.57
CA TYR A 120 13.47 -1.76 14.02
C TYR A 120 14.41 -2.83 14.57
N ASP A 121 14.22 -4.10 14.16
CA ASP A 121 15.10 -5.21 14.55
C ASP A 121 16.57 -4.93 14.19
N ALA A 122 16.81 -4.28 13.05
CA ALA A 122 18.15 -3.91 12.59
C ALA A 122 18.82 -2.88 13.52
N VAL A 123 18.09 -1.84 13.92
CA VAL A 123 18.60 -0.77 14.80
C VAL A 123 18.85 -1.27 16.22
N GLU A 124 17.99 -2.13 16.76
CA GLU A 124 18.17 -2.71 18.10
C GLU A 124 19.45 -3.55 18.19
N LEU A 125 19.77 -4.29 17.12
CA LEU A 125 20.96 -5.15 17.04
C LEU A 125 22.27 -4.33 16.92
N GLU A 126 22.21 -3.17 16.26
CA GLU A 126 23.37 -2.27 16.10
C GLU A 126 23.68 -1.46 17.38
N LEU A 127 22.66 -1.15 18.19
CA LEU A 127 22.83 -0.44 19.47
C LEU A 127 23.20 -1.37 20.65
N GLY A 128 22.90 -2.68 20.56
CA GLY A 128 23.20 -3.67 21.60
C GLY A 128 24.63 -4.24 21.58
N GLY A 129 25.50 -3.79 20.66
CA GLY A 129 26.87 -4.30 20.51
C GLY A 129 27.97 -3.55 21.27
N SER A 130 27.62 -2.65 22.18
CA SER A 130 28.57 -1.74 22.88
C SER A 130 28.76 -2.04 24.38
N GLU A 131 28.81 -3.31 24.78
CA GLU A 131 29.21 -3.71 26.15
C GLU A 131 30.48 -4.58 26.16
#